data_AF-A0AB34SKQ8-F1
#
_entry.id   AF-A0AB34SKQ8-F1
#
_cell.length_a   1.000
_cell.length_b   1.000
_cell.length_c   1.000
_cell.angle_alpha   90.00
_cell.angle_beta   90.00
_cell.angle_gamma   90.00
#
_symmetry.space_group_name_H-M   'P 1'
#
loop_
_entity.id
_entity.type
_entity.pdbx_description
1 polymer ?
#
loop_
_entity_poly.entity_id
_entity_poly.type
_entity_poly.pdbx_seq_one_letter_code
_entity_poly.pdbx_strand_id
1 'polypeptide(L)'
;MFNKEKRYITKGVNENLDIRLQIRIWNLIDGLKELMEVDYLQIFRISQINKSRMEIIHKQEIPEYKAIYEIDSQDIVLESDVKIYVIFENDYSVMMFAEEY
;
A
#
# COMPACT_ATOMS: atom_id res chain seq x y z
N MET A 1 6.72 13.53 5.22
CA MET A 1 6.61 12.61 4.07
C MET A 1 5.16 12.17 3.87
N PHE A 2 4.80 11.74 2.66
CA PHE A 2 3.44 11.29 2.31
C PHE A 2 2.33 12.30 2.60
N ASN A 3 2.50 13.55 2.17
CA ASN A 3 1.48 14.59 2.29
C ASN A 3 0.24 14.22 1.44
N LYS A 4 -0.96 14.40 2.01
CA LYS A 4 -2.26 14.10 1.38
C LYS A 4 -2.51 14.91 0.10
N GLU A 5 -1.96 16.13 0.02
CA GLU A 5 -2.17 17.03 -1.13
C GLU A 5 -1.41 16.62 -2.39
N LYS A 6 -0.38 15.78 -2.27
CA LYS A 6 0.54 15.42 -3.36
C LYS A 6 0.69 13.90 -3.47
N ARG A 7 -0.44 13.20 -3.42
CA ARG A 7 -0.55 11.76 -3.64
C ARG A 7 -0.90 11.46 -5.08
N TYR A 8 -0.06 10.67 -5.71
CA TYR A 8 -0.25 10.18 -7.06
C TYR A 8 -0.23 8.65 -7.03
N ILE A 9 -0.84 8.08 -8.06
CA ILE A 9 -0.80 6.64 -8.33
C ILE A 9 -0.36 6.48 -9.78
N THR A 10 0.34 5.39 -10.09
CA THR A 10 0.65 5.05 -11.48
C THR A 10 -0.63 4.68 -12.23
N LYS A 11 -0.54 4.71 -13.56
CA LYS A 11 -1.62 4.24 -14.42
C LYS A 11 -1.95 2.76 -14.13
N GLY A 12 -0.94 1.91 -13.94
CA GLY A 12 -1.14 0.50 -13.62
C GLY A 12 -1.95 0.32 -12.34
N VAL A 13 -1.58 1.01 -11.26
CA VAL A 13 -2.35 0.98 -10.00
C VAL A 13 -3.77 1.49 -10.20
N ASN A 14 -3.95 2.60 -10.91
CA ASN A 14 -5.27 3.18 -11.16
C ASN A 14 -6.21 2.23 -11.93
N GLU A 15 -5.68 1.45 -12.86
CA GLU A 15 -6.47 0.56 -13.72
C GLU A 15 -6.67 -0.84 -13.11
N ASN A 16 -5.73 -1.34 -12.30
CA ASN A 16 -5.69 -2.75 -11.91
C ASN A 16 -5.77 -3.01 -10.40
N LEU A 17 -5.76 -1.98 -9.56
CA LEU A 17 -5.95 -2.14 -8.11
C LEU A 17 -7.28 -1.54 -7.67
N ASP A 18 -8.11 -2.34 -6.99
CA ASP A 18 -9.39 -1.85 -6.44
C ASP A 18 -9.17 -0.60 -5.57
N ILE A 19 -9.98 0.44 -5.80
CA ILE A 19 -9.88 1.74 -5.13
C ILE A 19 -9.95 1.63 -3.61
N ARG A 20 -10.65 0.62 -3.06
CA ARG A 20 -10.71 0.37 -1.61
C ARG A 20 -9.37 -0.06 -1.05
N LEU A 21 -8.59 -0.85 -1.80
CA LEU A 21 -7.22 -1.19 -1.44
C LEU A 21 -6.30 0.02 -1.54
N GLN A 22 -6.43 0.84 -2.58
CA GLN A 22 -5.67 2.09 -2.71
C GLN A 22 -5.89 3.02 -1.49
N ILE A 23 -7.16 3.25 -1.11
CA ILE A 23 -7.52 4.04 0.07
C ILE A 23 -6.97 3.38 1.34
N ARG A 24 -7.06 2.05 1.47
CA ARG A 24 -6.56 1.32 2.63
C ARG A 24 -5.05 1.50 2.80
N ILE A 25 -4.27 1.41 1.73
CA ILE A 25 -2.82 1.61 1.75
C ILE A 25 -2.47 3.01 2.27
N TRP A 26 -3.11 4.04 1.73
CA TRP A 26 -2.89 5.43 2.18
C TRP A 26 -3.23 5.62 3.67
N ASN A 27 -4.35 5.06 4.11
CA ASN A 27 -4.77 5.14 5.51
C ASN A 27 -3.80 4.41 6.45
N LEU A 28 -3.20 3.29 6.03
CA LEU A 28 -2.20 2.58 6.82
C LEU A 28 -0.92 3.41 6.98
N ILE A 29 -0.47 4.08 5.92
CA ILE A 29 0.69 5.00 6.00
C ILE A 29 0.36 6.19 6.91
N ASP A 30 -0.83 6.77 6.77
CA ASP A 30 -1.27 7.88 7.64
C ASP A 30 -1.30 7.45 9.11
N GLY A 31 -1.84 6.27 9.42
CA GLY A 31 -1.83 5.73 10.78
C GLY A 31 -0.42 5.47 11.30
N LEU A 32 0.48 4.93 10.46
CA LEU A 32 1.86 4.64 10.86
C LEU A 32 2.63 5.91 11.24
N LYS A 33 2.42 7.01 10.50
CA LYS A 33 3.04 8.32 10.76
C LYS A 33 2.71 8.90 12.14
N GLU A 34 1.54 8.57 12.70
CA GLU A 34 1.15 9.00 14.04
C GLU A 34 1.78 8.14 15.15
N LEU A 35 2.36 6.99 14.78
CA LEU A 35 2.91 6.01 15.73
C LEU A 35 4.44 6.00 15.75
N MET A 36 5.09 6.25 14.62
CA MET A 36 6.55 6.16 14.49
C MET A 36 7.10 6.96 13.31
N GLU A 37 8.43 7.05 13.24
CA GLU A 37 9.14 7.59 12.08
C GLU A 37 8.93 6.69 10.87
N VAL A 38 8.67 7.31 9.72
CA VAL A 38 8.36 6.65 8.46
C VAL A 38 9.43 7.03 7.45
N ASP A 39 10.09 6.04 6.87
CA ASP A 39 11.06 6.26 5.79
C ASP A 39 10.38 6.65 4.47
N TYR A 40 11.18 6.89 3.44
CA TYR A 40 10.68 7.28 2.13
C TYR A 40 10.02 6.12 1.35
N LEU A 41 10.12 4.86 1.80
CA LEU A 41 9.70 3.66 1.05
C LEU A 41 8.77 2.76 1.89
N GLN A 42 7.51 2.72 1.51
CA GLN A 42 6.53 1.85 2.13
C GLN A 42 6.22 0.67 1.21
N ILE A 43 6.32 -0.54 1.73
CA ILE A 43 6.17 -1.78 0.96
C ILE A 43 4.90 -2.50 1.42
N PHE A 44 4.02 -2.79 0.47
CA PHE A 44 2.81 -3.58 0.69
C PHE A 44 2.87 -4.86 -0.14
N ARG A 45 2.45 -5.97 0.45
CA ARG A 45 2.10 -7.20 -0.27
C ARG A 45 0.65 -7.54 0.04
N ILE A 46 -0.13 -7.78 -1.00
CA ILE A 46 -1.55 -8.12 -0.87
C ILE A 46 -1.78 -9.45 -1.57
N SER A 47 -2.39 -10.39 -0.85
CA SER A 47 -2.69 -11.72 -1.35
C SER A 47 -4.09 -12.15 -0.92
N GLN A 48 -4.72 -12.98 -1.74
CA GLN A 48 -6.01 -13.57 -1.39
C GLN A 48 -5.78 -14.82 -0.55
N ILE A 49 -6.33 -14.86 0.66
CA ILE A 49 -6.26 -16.04 1.53
C ILE A 49 -7.30 -17.06 1.07
N ASN A 50 -8.53 -16.59 0.85
CA ASN A 50 -9.66 -17.37 0.37
C ASN A 50 -10.73 -16.43 -0.24
N LYS A 51 -11.90 -16.99 -0.58
CA LYS A 51 -12.99 -16.25 -1.24
C LYS A 51 -13.53 -15.04 -0.46
N SER A 52 -13.35 -14.97 0.87
CA SER A 52 -13.87 -13.90 1.70
C SER A 52 -12.80 -13.11 2.46
N ARG A 53 -11.51 -13.50 2.35
CA ARG A 53 -10.43 -12.88 3.13
C ARG A 53 -9.19 -12.62 2.32
N MET A 54 -8.54 -11.50 2.64
CA MET A 54 -7.26 -11.07 2.08
C MET A 54 -6.27 -10.74 3.19
N GLU A 55 -4.99 -10.91 2.87
CA GLU A 55 -3.87 -10.49 3.70
C GLU A 55 -3.24 -9.23 3.12
N ILE A 56 -2.88 -8.29 4.00
CA ILE A 56 -2.01 -7.15 3.68
C ILE A 56 -0.80 -7.21 4.61
N ILE A 57 0.38 -7.39 4.04
CA ILE A 57 1.66 -7.24 4.77
C ILE A 57 2.22 -5.85 4.46
N HIS A 58 2.34 -5.01 5.47
CA HIS A 58 2.92 -3.66 5.38
C HIS A 58 4.30 -3.64 6.05
N LYS A 59 5.32 -3.14 5.36
CA LYS A 59 6.69 -2.99 5.84
C LYS A 59 7.31 -1.64 5.49
N GLN A 60 8.30 -1.25 6.29
CA GLN A 60 9.32 -0.24 5.97
C GLN A 60 10.68 -0.70 6.50
N GLU A 61 11.77 -0.10 6.03
CA GLU A 61 13.13 -0.56 6.33
C GLU A 61 13.72 0.15 7.56
N ILE A 62 13.50 1.46 7.72
CA ILE A 62 14.15 2.25 8.78
C ILE A 62 13.18 3.25 9.44
N PRO A 63 12.95 3.16 10.75
CA PRO A 63 13.19 1.99 11.59
C PRO A 63 12.41 0.77 11.05
N GLU A 64 12.93 -0.44 11.29
CA GLU A 64 12.29 -1.67 10.81
C GLU A 64 10.86 -1.75 11.35
N TYR A 65 9.91 -1.97 10.45
CA TYR A 65 8.53 -2.22 10.81
C TYR A 65 7.90 -3.26 9.89
N LYS A 66 7.05 -4.09 10.50
CA LYS A 66 6.24 -5.09 9.81
C LYS A 66 4.93 -5.26 10.56
N ALA A 67 3.82 -5.14 9.83
CA ALA A 67 2.50 -5.53 10.29
C ALA A 67 1.82 -6.43 9.26
N ILE A 68 0.97 -7.32 9.75
CA ILE A 68 0.14 -8.22 8.94
C ILE A 68 -1.31 -7.93 9.32
N TYR A 69 -2.12 -7.66 8.31
CA TYR A 69 -3.54 -7.38 8.46
C TYR A 69 -4.33 -8.42 7.68
N GLU A 70 -5.35 -8.99 8.33
CA GLU A 70 -6.36 -9.78 7.66
C GLU A 70 -7.62 -8.91 7.51
N ILE A 71 -8.11 -8.80 6.28
CA ILE A 71 -9.30 -8.01 5.97
C ILE A 71 -10.33 -8.87 5.24
N ASP A 72 -11.60 -8.52 5.42
CA ASP A 72 -12.66 -9.05 4.58
C ASP A 72 -12.45 -8.56 3.14
N SER A 73 -12.52 -9.47 2.18
CA SER A 73 -12.32 -9.14 0.77
C SER A 73 -13.42 -8.23 0.22
N GLN A 74 -14.62 -8.19 0.80
CA GLN A 74 -15.74 -7.35 0.36
C GLN A 74 -15.97 -7.41 -1.18
N ASP A 75 -15.97 -8.62 -1.74
CA ASP A 75 -16.07 -8.87 -3.19
C ASP A 75 -14.90 -8.33 -4.04
N ILE A 76 -13.83 -7.81 -3.44
CA ILE A 76 -12.57 -7.55 -4.13
C ILE A 76 -12.03 -8.89 -4.62
N VAL A 77 -11.66 -8.93 -5.89
CA VAL A 77 -10.99 -10.08 -6.51
C VAL A 77 -9.61 -9.64 -6.95
N LEU A 78 -8.58 -10.34 -6.49
CA LEU A 78 -7.21 -10.18 -6.98
C LEU A 78 -6.94 -11.23 -8.04
N GLU A 79 -6.46 -10.81 -9.22
CA GLU A 79 -6.04 -11.75 -10.26
C GLU A 79 -4.79 -12.53 -9.85
N SER A 80 -3.90 -11.88 -9.09
CA SER A 80 -2.69 -12.46 -8.51
C SER A 80 -2.28 -11.69 -7.26
N ASP A 81 -1.35 -12.26 -6.50
CA ASP A 81 -0.66 -11.53 -5.43
C ASP A 81 0.03 -10.31 -6.02
N VAL A 82 -0.08 -9.17 -5.33
CA VAL A 82 0.53 -7.91 -5.77
C VAL A 82 1.51 -7.40 -4.73
N LYS A 83 2.62 -6.85 -5.22
CA LYS A 83 3.58 -6.08 -4.43
C LYS A 83 3.52 -4.63 -4.87
N ILE A 84 3.34 -3.72 -3.91
CA ILE A 84 3.16 -2.29 -4.15
C ILE A 84 4.23 -1.53 -3.37
N TYR A 85 4.80 -0.52 -4.01
CA TYR A 85 5.64 0.47 -3.37
C TYR A 85 4.87 1.79 -3.27
N VAL A 86 5.01 2.46 -2.13
CA VAL A 86 4.63 3.86 -1.98
C VAL A 86 5.89 4.63 -1.61
N ILE A 87 6.33 5.48 -2.54
CA ILE A 87 7.59 6.20 -2.45
C ILE A 87 7.30 7.67 -2.24
N PHE A 88 8.02 8.32 -1.33
CA PHE A 88 8.07 9.78 -1.22
C PHE A 88 9.37 10.29 -1.84
N GLU A 89 9.27 11.10 -2.88
CA GLU A 89 10.40 11.69 -3.59
C GLU A 89 10.04 13.12 -4.02
N ASN A 90 10.98 14.06 -3.94
CA ASN A 90 10.83 15.42 -4.48
C ASN A 90 9.50 16.11 -4.09
N ASP A 91 9.10 15.96 -2.82
CA ASP A 91 7.86 16.54 -2.24
C ASP A 91 6.54 15.99 -2.80
N TYR A 92 6.54 14.83 -3.44
CA TYR A 92 5.33 14.09 -3.78
C TYR A 92 5.42 12.63 -3.37
N SER A 93 4.29 11.94 -3.37
CA SER A 93 4.24 10.50 -3.16
C SER A 93 3.57 9.77 -4.31
N VAL A 94 4.13 8.64 -4.70
CA VAL A 94 3.59 7.78 -5.76
C VAL A 94 3.37 6.39 -5.23
N MET A 95 2.16 5.85 -5.42
CA MET A 95 1.87 4.42 -5.30
C MET A 95 2.05 3.76 -6.66
N MET A 96 2.83 2.68 -6.71
CA MET A 96 3.12 1.93 -7.92
C MET A 96 3.21 0.44 -7.62
N PHE A 97 2.93 -0.41 -8.60
CA PHE A 97 3.30 -1.81 -8.49
C PHE A 97 4.82 -1.96 -8.51
N ALA A 98 5.33 -2.99 -7.83
CA ALA A 98 6.76 -3.24 -7.78
C ALA A 98 7.36 -3.58 -9.16
N GLU A 99 6.54 -3.99 -10.11
CA GLU A 99 6.93 -4.27 -11.51
C GLU A 99 7.01 -3.00 -12.37
N GLU A 100 6.49 -1.86 -11.87
CA GLU A 100 6.57 -0.55 -12.54
C GLU A 100 7.80 0.27 -12.10
N TYR A 101 8.57 -0.23 -11.13
CA TYR A 101 9.79 0.39 -10.58
C TYR A 101 11.04 -0.19 -11.23
#